data_AF-A0A4S8ZAB4-F1
#
_entry.id   AF-A0A4S8ZAB4-F1
#
_cell.length_a   1.000
_cell.length_b   1.000
_cell.length_c   1.000
_cell.angle_alpha   90.00
_cell.angle_beta   90.00
_cell.angle_gamma   90.00
#
_symmetry.space_group_name_H-M   'P 1'
#
loop_
_entity.id
_entity.type
_entity.pdbx_description
1 polymer ?
#
loop_
_entity_poly.entity_id
_entity_poly.type
_entity_poly.pdbx_seq_one_letter_code
_entity_poly.pdbx_strand_id
1 'polypeptide(L)'
;MVSEDEIANYEDFRDCVSELLISRLSGTADKKKKKATKGRKNEIKPVSKPEQDQENSDALVADLGETIEYLASEIFPSLPDDLRVLSYSDVQNDKQLAEKYSVPLDSDVYEDLLQPMPLSVSDSLTSYGLLSDSTDLPRLLEPVFTSYITSRTTAPPEFAPASRATECEICEREHLPLTYHHLIPRAVHAKVVKRGWHASWELNKVAWLCRACHSFVHRLATNEELAKEWYSIELLLERDDVQKWALWVSKVRWKAK
;
A
#
# COMPACT_ATOMS: atom_id res chain seq x y z
N MET A 1 20.10 0.00 -1.69
CA MET A 1 19.42 -1.29 -1.39
C MET A 1 18.33 -0.97 -0.40
N VAL A 2 17.09 -1.38 -0.68
CA VAL A 2 15.91 -1.18 0.18
C VAL A 2 16.01 -2.15 1.37
N SER A 3 15.85 -1.67 2.60
CA SER A 3 15.87 -2.51 3.80
C SER A 3 14.56 -3.31 3.96
N GLU A 4 14.53 -4.36 4.79
CA GLU A 4 13.30 -5.16 5.00
C GLU A 4 12.11 -4.31 5.48
N ASP A 5 12.37 -3.31 6.32
CA ASP A 5 11.37 -2.39 6.86
C ASP A 5 10.83 -1.41 5.80
N GLU A 6 11.55 -1.24 4.69
CA GLU A 6 11.21 -0.32 3.61
C GLU A 6 10.49 -1.03 2.44
N ILE A 7 10.46 -2.37 2.39
CA ILE A 7 9.90 -3.12 1.25
C ILE A 7 8.44 -2.75 1.00
N ALA A 8 7.60 -2.77 2.04
CA ALA A 8 6.19 -2.42 1.91
C ALA A 8 6.00 -0.97 1.42
N ASN A 9 6.82 -0.06 1.94
CA ASN A 9 6.79 1.35 1.56
C ASN A 9 7.27 1.56 0.11
N TYR A 10 8.26 0.80 -0.34
CA TYR A 10 8.75 0.80 -1.71
C TYR A 10 7.70 0.28 -2.69
N GLU A 11 7.00 -0.81 -2.34
CA GLU A 11 5.91 -1.35 -3.15
C GLU A 11 4.77 -0.35 -3.31
N ASP A 12 4.32 0.27 -2.21
CA ASP A 12 3.31 1.33 -2.25
C ASP A 12 3.75 2.52 -3.12
N PHE A 13 5.01 2.94 -3.00
CA PHE A 13 5.57 4.02 -3.82
C PHE A 13 5.62 3.65 -5.31
N ARG A 14 6.06 2.43 -5.64
CA ARG A 14 6.08 1.91 -7.02
C ARG A 14 4.68 1.90 -7.62
N ASP A 15 3.67 1.53 -6.85
CA ASP A 15 2.28 1.52 -7.30
C ASP A 15 1.79 2.96 -7.58
N CYS A 16 2.18 3.94 -6.77
CA CYS A 16 1.90 5.36 -7.04
C CYS A 16 2.57 5.85 -8.35
N VAL A 17 3.81 5.43 -8.62
CA VAL A 17 4.50 5.73 -9.89
C VAL A 17 3.79 5.08 -11.08
N SER A 18 3.35 3.83 -10.91
CA SER A 18 2.57 3.08 -11.90
C SER A 18 1.27 3.80 -12.27
N GLU A 19 0.49 4.23 -11.26
CA GLU A 19 -0.76 4.97 -11.48
C GLU A 19 -0.55 6.27 -12.27
N LEU A 20 0.51 7.03 -11.94
CA LEU A 20 0.87 8.23 -12.70
C LEU A 20 1.15 7.90 -14.17
N LEU A 21 2.01 6.91 -14.43
CA LEU A 21 2.45 6.53 -15.77
C LEU A 21 1.28 6.03 -16.62
N ILE A 22 0.46 5.13 -16.07
CA ILE A 22 -0.72 4.60 -16.74
C ILE A 22 -1.71 5.72 -17.06
N SER A 23 -1.95 6.63 -16.12
CA SER A 23 -2.84 7.78 -16.30
C SER A 23 -2.36 8.70 -17.43
N ARG A 24 -1.07 9.02 -17.45
CA ARG A 24 -0.46 9.91 -18.46
C ARG A 24 -0.45 9.28 -19.85
N LEU A 25 -0.07 8.01 -19.97
CA LEU A 25 -0.03 7.31 -21.25
C LEU A 25 -1.45 7.07 -21.80
N SER A 26 -2.40 6.69 -20.94
CA SER A 26 -3.80 6.49 -21.33
C SER A 26 -4.47 7.81 -21.73
N GLY A 27 -4.16 8.92 -21.05
CA GLY A 27 -4.68 10.25 -21.38
C GLY A 27 -4.23 10.80 -22.74
N THR A 28 -3.15 10.27 -23.33
CA THR A 28 -2.73 10.62 -24.70
C THR A 28 -3.56 9.89 -25.78
N ALA A 29 -4.22 8.78 -25.45
CA ALA A 29 -4.97 7.98 -26.41
C ALA A 29 -6.32 8.63 -26.82
N ASP A 30 -6.94 9.41 -25.94
CA ASP A 30 -8.25 10.03 -26.20
C ASP A 30 -8.21 11.22 -27.17
N LYS A 31 -7.03 11.84 -27.40
CA LYS A 31 -6.92 12.99 -28.33
C LYS A 31 -6.76 12.61 -29.81
N LYS A 32 -6.61 11.32 -30.16
CA LYS A 32 -6.42 10.89 -31.57
C LYS A 32 -7.66 10.30 -32.26
N LYS A 33 -8.80 10.16 -31.60
CA LYS A 33 -10.04 9.67 -32.25
C LYS A 33 -11.19 10.67 -32.14
N LYS A 34 -11.32 11.53 -33.17
CA LYS A 34 -12.60 11.82 -33.89
C LYS A 34 -12.46 13.04 -34.82
N LYS A 35 -12.07 12.77 -36.08
CA LYS A 35 -12.74 13.39 -37.25
C LYS A 35 -13.09 12.26 -38.21
N ALA A 36 -14.23 11.62 -37.97
CA ALA A 36 -14.81 10.70 -38.92
C ALA A 36 -15.48 11.51 -40.04
N THR A 37 -14.77 11.64 -41.16
CA THR A 37 -15.33 12.13 -42.42
C THR A 37 -16.34 11.11 -42.95
N LYS A 38 -17.57 11.58 -43.16
CA LYS A 38 -18.72 10.80 -43.64
C LYS A 38 -18.49 10.43 -45.12
N GLY A 39 -18.12 9.19 -45.39
CA GLY A 39 -17.84 8.65 -46.74
C GLY A 39 -18.54 7.31 -46.98
N ARG A 40 -18.97 7.08 -48.22
CA ARG A 40 -19.96 6.10 -48.72
C ARG A 40 -19.57 4.62 -48.59
N LYS A 41 -20.62 3.78 -48.60
CA LYS A 41 -20.64 2.31 -48.62
C LYS A 41 -19.79 1.69 -49.73
N ASN A 42 -19.19 0.55 -49.36
CA ASN A 42 -18.49 -0.47 -50.14
C ASN A 42 -16.98 -0.25 -50.35
N GLU A 43 -16.19 -0.57 -49.32
CA GLU A 43 -14.80 -1.01 -49.49
C GLU A 43 -14.51 -2.20 -48.55
N ILE A 44 -13.66 -3.10 -49.05
CA ILE A 44 -13.34 -4.44 -48.53
C ILE A 44 -12.67 -4.32 -47.17
N LYS A 45 -13.14 -5.09 -46.17
CA LYS A 45 -12.49 -5.19 -44.85
C LYS A 45 -11.09 -5.78 -45.03
N PRO A 46 -9.99 -5.12 -44.61
CA PRO A 46 -8.72 -5.79 -44.49
C PRO A 46 -8.80 -6.76 -43.31
N VAL A 47 -8.29 -7.97 -43.49
CA VAL A 47 -8.09 -8.94 -42.41
C VAL A 47 -6.91 -8.44 -41.59
N SER A 48 -7.20 -7.87 -40.42
CA SER A 48 -6.19 -7.59 -39.39
C SER A 48 -5.73 -8.92 -38.78
N LYS A 49 -4.43 -9.22 -38.93
CA LYS A 49 -3.76 -10.35 -38.28
C LYS A 49 -3.75 -10.11 -36.75
N PRO A 50 -4.41 -10.95 -35.94
CA PRO A 50 -4.46 -10.74 -34.48
C PRO A 50 -3.13 -10.99 -33.77
N GLU A 51 -2.18 -11.71 -34.38
CA GLU A 51 -0.92 -12.09 -33.73
C GLU A 51 0.08 -10.91 -33.58
N GLN A 52 0.17 -10.01 -34.57
CA GLN A 52 1.12 -8.88 -34.55
C GLN A 52 0.69 -7.74 -33.63
N ASP A 53 -0.61 -7.48 -33.52
CA ASP A 53 -1.13 -6.45 -32.61
C ASP A 53 -0.98 -6.87 -31.14
N GLN A 54 -1.03 -8.18 -30.87
CA GLN A 54 -0.93 -8.73 -29.53
C GLN A 54 0.53 -8.83 -29.06
N GLU A 55 1.47 -9.29 -29.90
CA GLU A 55 2.91 -9.28 -29.60
C GLU A 55 3.44 -7.86 -29.34
N ASN A 56 2.96 -6.87 -30.10
CA ASN A 56 3.36 -5.47 -29.91
C ASN A 56 2.76 -4.87 -28.63
N SER A 57 1.55 -5.27 -28.26
CA SER A 57 0.94 -4.87 -26.98
C SER A 57 1.67 -5.46 -25.79
N ASP A 58 2.02 -6.75 -25.84
CA ASP A 58 2.72 -7.43 -24.75
C ASP A 58 4.13 -6.85 -24.54
N ALA A 59 4.83 -6.52 -25.64
CA ALA A 59 6.14 -5.87 -25.56
C ALA A 59 6.07 -4.46 -24.94
N LEU A 60 5.03 -3.68 -25.26
CA LEU A 60 4.82 -2.34 -24.68
C LEU A 60 4.46 -2.41 -23.19
N VAL A 61 3.69 -3.42 -22.77
CA VAL A 61 3.36 -3.63 -21.36
C VAL A 61 4.59 -4.06 -20.57
N ALA A 62 5.42 -4.93 -21.13
CA ALA A 62 6.70 -5.33 -20.52
C ALA A 62 7.65 -4.13 -20.35
N ASP A 63 7.83 -3.34 -21.41
CA ASP A 63 8.65 -2.11 -21.39
C ASP A 63 8.15 -1.09 -20.36
N LEU A 64 6.83 -0.92 -20.24
CA LEU A 64 6.23 -0.07 -19.20
C LEU A 64 6.53 -0.60 -17.79
N GLY A 65 6.42 -1.91 -17.58
CA GLY A 65 6.74 -2.55 -16.30
C GLY A 65 8.20 -2.31 -15.88
N GLU A 66 9.14 -2.54 -16.80
CA GLU A 66 10.58 -2.28 -16.58
C GLU A 66 10.84 -0.80 -16.27
N THR A 67 10.12 0.11 -16.93
CA THR A 67 10.22 1.55 -16.69
C THR A 67 9.74 1.93 -15.29
N ILE A 68 8.60 1.40 -14.87
CA ILE A 68 8.04 1.64 -13.53
C ILE A 68 9.03 1.18 -12.46
N GLU A 69 9.56 -0.04 -12.61
CA GLU A 69 10.51 -0.62 -11.68
C GLU A 69 11.80 0.17 -11.62
N TYR A 70 12.34 0.56 -12.79
CA TYR A 70 13.52 1.41 -12.88
C TYR A 70 13.32 2.76 -12.17
N LEU A 71 12.26 3.49 -12.50
CA LEU A 71 12.00 4.81 -11.90
C LEU A 71 11.78 4.72 -10.40
N ALA A 72 11.03 3.73 -9.92
CA ALA A 72 10.85 3.51 -8.49
C ALA A 72 12.18 3.22 -7.79
N SER A 73 13.03 2.37 -8.39
CA SER A 73 14.34 2.00 -7.85
C SER A 73 15.36 3.14 -7.80
N GLU A 74 15.21 4.16 -8.65
CA GLU A 74 16.08 5.35 -8.65
C GLU A 74 15.54 6.45 -7.72
N ILE A 75 14.22 6.68 -7.74
CA ILE A 75 13.60 7.76 -6.98
C ILE A 75 13.55 7.40 -5.49
N PHE A 76 13.03 6.22 -5.14
CA PHE A 76 12.74 5.88 -3.73
C PHE A 76 13.99 5.91 -2.83
N PRO A 77 15.15 5.34 -3.21
CA PRO A 77 16.35 5.40 -2.36
C PRO A 77 16.96 6.80 -2.24
N SER A 78 16.58 7.73 -3.12
CA SER A 78 17.00 9.13 -3.07
C SER A 78 16.16 9.95 -2.08
N LEU A 79 15.04 9.41 -1.60
CA LEU A 79 14.18 10.07 -0.63
C LEU A 79 14.78 10.06 0.78
N PRO A 80 14.46 11.06 1.63
CA PRO A 80 14.82 11.08 3.04
C PRO A 80 14.38 9.82 3.79
N ASP A 81 15.21 9.34 4.71
CA ASP A 81 14.97 8.12 5.49
C ASP A 81 13.61 8.13 6.20
N ASP A 82 13.22 9.27 6.78
CA ASP A 82 11.96 9.47 7.48
C ASP A 82 10.73 9.37 6.56
N LEU A 83 10.88 9.69 5.26
CA LEU A 83 9.84 9.43 4.27
C LEU A 83 9.83 7.96 3.83
N ARG A 84 11.01 7.32 3.70
CA ARG A 84 11.12 5.93 3.23
C ARG A 84 10.50 4.93 4.19
N VAL A 85 10.52 5.21 5.50
CA VAL A 85 9.89 4.36 6.53
C VAL A 85 8.56 4.91 7.07
N LEU A 86 8.03 5.99 6.48
CA LEU A 86 6.83 6.68 6.95
C LEU A 86 5.64 5.73 7.15
N SER A 87 5.01 5.84 8.31
CA SER A 87 3.80 5.11 8.66
C SER A 87 2.79 5.99 9.37
N TYR A 88 1.53 5.51 9.41
CA TYR A 88 0.47 6.15 10.18
C TYR A 88 0.86 6.30 11.65
N SER A 89 1.51 5.31 12.25
CA SER A 89 1.98 5.40 13.63
C SER A 89 3.00 6.50 13.86
N ASP A 90 3.91 6.74 12.91
CA ASP A 90 4.96 7.74 13.07
C ASP A 90 4.36 9.14 13.10
N VAL A 91 3.43 9.46 12.20
CA VAL A 91 2.74 10.76 12.18
C VAL A 91 1.80 10.95 13.37
N GLN A 92 1.34 9.88 14.02
CA GLN A 92 0.57 10.01 15.26
C GLN A 92 1.47 10.27 16.49
N ASN A 93 2.72 9.80 16.46
CA ASN A 93 3.67 9.91 17.57
C ASN A 93 4.57 11.15 17.47
N ASP A 94 4.80 11.67 16.26
CA ASP A 94 5.63 12.84 15.99
C ASP A 94 4.83 13.91 15.24
N LYS A 95 4.56 15.02 15.94
CA LYS A 95 3.84 16.17 15.38
C LYS A 95 4.65 16.91 14.32
N GLN A 96 5.97 16.99 14.46
CA GLN A 96 6.81 17.68 13.49
C GLN A 96 6.86 16.90 12.18
N LEU A 97 6.96 15.57 12.28
CA LEU A 97 6.88 14.69 11.11
C LEU A 97 5.51 14.79 10.41
N ALA A 98 4.42 14.85 11.18
CA ALA A 98 3.08 15.03 10.65
C ALA A 98 2.89 16.38 9.95
N GLU A 99 3.47 17.45 10.49
CA GLU A 99 3.46 18.78 9.87
C GLU A 99 4.32 18.81 8.59
N LYS A 100 5.53 18.23 8.63
CA LYS A 100 6.46 18.15 7.49
C LYS A 100 5.85 17.44 6.28
N TYR A 101 5.14 16.34 6.50
CA TYR A 101 4.50 15.53 5.46
C TYR A 101 2.99 15.78 5.34
N SER A 102 2.50 16.94 5.79
CA SER A 102 1.12 17.34 5.54
C SER A 102 0.95 17.68 4.06
N VAL A 103 -0.08 17.15 3.43
CA VAL A 103 -0.33 17.33 1.99
C VAL A 103 -1.41 18.40 1.77
N PRO A 104 -1.25 19.36 0.83
CA PRO A 104 -0.10 19.56 -0.08
C PRO A 104 1.19 19.93 0.65
N LEU A 105 2.33 19.38 0.22
CA LEU A 105 3.62 19.67 0.87
C LEU A 105 4.04 21.12 0.62
N ASP A 106 4.77 21.67 1.58
CA ASP A 106 5.40 22.98 1.43
C ASP A 106 6.50 22.94 0.34
N SER A 107 6.74 24.11 -0.28
CA SER A 107 7.65 24.19 -1.43
C SER A 107 9.10 23.84 -1.09
N ASP A 108 9.54 24.17 0.13
CA ASP A 108 10.87 23.80 0.65
C ASP A 108 11.02 22.28 0.80
N VAL A 109 10.00 21.61 1.35
CA VAL A 109 9.97 20.15 1.45
C VAL A 109 10.04 19.51 0.06
N TYR A 110 9.29 20.03 -0.92
CA TYR A 110 9.36 19.55 -2.30
C TYR A 110 10.77 19.67 -2.90
N GLU A 111 11.42 20.81 -2.74
CA GLU A 111 12.79 21.01 -3.25
C GLU A 111 13.77 20.04 -2.57
N ASP A 112 13.65 19.83 -1.26
CA ASP A 112 14.48 18.87 -0.52
C ASP A 112 14.31 17.43 -1.02
N LEU A 113 13.11 17.04 -1.47
CA LEU A 113 12.84 15.72 -2.06
C LEU A 113 13.44 15.58 -3.47
N LEU A 114 13.45 16.66 -4.26
CA LEU A 114 13.90 16.63 -5.66
C LEU A 114 15.42 16.84 -5.80
N GLN A 115 16.04 17.62 -4.93
CA GLN A 115 17.47 17.94 -4.98
C GLN A 115 18.41 16.72 -5.03
N PRO A 116 18.20 15.63 -4.25
CA PRO A 116 19.08 14.47 -4.29
C PRO A 116 18.83 13.55 -5.50
N MET A 117 17.84 13.84 -6.35
CA MET A 117 17.47 12.92 -7.43
C MET A 117 18.53 12.81 -8.52
N PRO A 118 18.84 11.59 -8.98
CA PRO A 118 19.67 11.36 -10.15
C PRO A 118 19.08 11.97 -11.43
N LEU A 119 19.93 12.58 -12.26
CA LEU A 119 19.54 13.11 -13.58
C LEU A 119 18.99 12.03 -14.54
N SER A 120 19.36 10.77 -14.30
CA SER A 120 18.84 9.61 -15.02
C SER A 120 17.31 9.53 -14.96
N VAL A 121 16.69 9.98 -13.87
CA VAL A 121 15.23 10.02 -13.72
C VAL A 121 14.61 10.97 -14.74
N SER A 122 15.11 12.21 -14.83
CA SER A 122 14.60 13.18 -15.80
C SER A 122 14.85 12.76 -17.25
N ASP A 123 16.00 12.13 -17.52
CA ASP A 123 16.37 11.65 -18.86
C ASP A 123 15.43 10.52 -19.31
N SER A 124 15.18 9.55 -18.44
CA SER A 124 14.24 8.46 -18.71
C SER A 124 12.82 8.98 -18.91
N LEU A 125 12.32 9.86 -18.05
CA LEU A 125 10.99 10.46 -18.21
C LEU A 125 10.84 11.26 -19.52
N THR A 126 11.92 11.91 -19.97
CA THR A 126 11.96 12.59 -21.28
C THR A 126 11.95 11.59 -22.43
N SER A 127 12.69 10.48 -22.32
CA SER A 127 12.72 9.40 -23.31
C SER A 127 11.33 8.79 -23.55
N TYR A 128 10.53 8.63 -22.48
CA TYR A 128 9.15 8.15 -22.57
C TYR A 128 8.13 9.25 -22.97
N GLY A 129 8.60 10.48 -23.24
CA GLY A 129 7.75 11.59 -23.66
C GLY A 129 6.82 12.13 -22.56
N LEU A 130 7.13 11.84 -21.30
CA LEU A 130 6.35 12.28 -20.14
C LEU A 130 6.77 13.67 -19.67
N LEU A 131 8.02 14.04 -19.93
CA LEU A 131 8.56 15.39 -19.73
C LEU A 131 8.96 16.01 -21.07
N SER A 132 8.65 17.29 -21.23
CA SER A 132 9.14 18.12 -22.32
C SER A 132 10.34 18.97 -21.90
N ASP A 133 10.36 19.37 -20.63
CA ASP A 133 11.47 20.08 -19.97
C ASP A 133 11.66 19.50 -18.55
N SER A 134 12.91 19.45 -18.12
CA SER A 134 13.32 19.15 -16.74
C SER A 134 12.62 20.02 -15.68
N THR A 135 12.23 21.26 -16.04
CA THR A 135 11.52 22.17 -15.12
C THR A 135 10.12 21.71 -14.74
N ASP A 136 9.53 20.77 -15.51
CA ASP A 136 8.21 20.21 -15.22
C ASP A 136 8.26 18.98 -14.30
N LEU A 137 9.45 18.49 -13.95
CA LEU A 137 9.64 17.34 -13.05
C LEU A 137 8.89 17.50 -11.71
N PRO A 138 8.93 18.65 -11.01
CA PRO A 138 8.20 18.82 -9.75
C PRO A 138 6.69 18.59 -9.92
N ARG A 139 6.10 19.17 -10.97
CA ARG A 139 4.67 19.04 -11.28
C ARG A 139 4.28 17.63 -11.69
N LEU A 140 5.22 16.89 -12.29
CA LEU A 140 4.99 15.50 -12.69
C LEU A 140 4.97 14.57 -11.47
N LEU A 141 5.88 14.78 -10.51
CA LEU A 141 6.00 13.93 -9.31
C LEU A 141 5.10 14.36 -8.15
N GLU A 142 4.56 15.58 -8.16
CA GLU A 142 3.62 16.08 -7.13
C GLU A 142 2.48 15.08 -6.80
N PRO A 143 1.79 14.46 -7.79
CA PRO A 143 0.76 13.47 -7.51
C PRO A 143 1.32 12.17 -6.90
N VAL A 144 2.54 11.77 -7.27
CA VAL A 144 3.17 10.54 -6.75
C VAL A 144 3.46 10.71 -5.26
N PHE A 145 4.10 11.82 -4.88
CA PHE A 145 4.36 12.10 -3.47
C PHE A 145 3.08 12.31 -2.67
N THR A 146 2.10 13.00 -3.25
CA THR A 146 0.79 13.19 -2.61
C THR A 146 0.10 11.86 -2.33
N SER A 147 0.00 10.98 -3.35
CA SER A 147 -0.63 9.67 -3.21
C SER A 147 0.14 8.78 -2.24
N TYR A 148 1.47 8.74 -2.34
CA TYR A 148 2.31 7.93 -1.46
C TYR A 148 2.16 8.35 0.00
N ILE A 149 2.36 9.63 0.31
CA ILE A 149 2.26 10.16 1.68
C ILE A 149 0.85 9.97 2.22
N THR A 150 -0.18 10.25 1.41
CA THR A 150 -1.57 10.02 1.82
C THR A 150 -1.81 8.55 2.12
N SER A 151 -1.33 7.63 1.29
CA SER A 151 -1.46 6.18 1.50
C SER A 151 -0.83 5.75 2.83
N ARG A 152 0.40 6.23 3.10
CA ARG A 152 1.16 5.87 4.32
C ARG A 152 0.63 6.51 5.60
N THR A 153 -0.03 7.67 5.51
CA THR A 153 -0.47 8.47 6.67
C THR A 153 -1.98 8.45 6.90
N THR A 154 -2.75 7.80 6.02
CA THR A 154 -4.19 7.62 6.24
C THR A 154 -4.41 6.56 7.32
N ALA A 155 -5.36 6.83 8.22
CA ALA A 155 -5.76 5.84 9.21
C ALA A 155 -6.23 4.55 8.51
N PRO A 156 -5.77 3.36 8.94
CA PRO A 156 -6.22 2.11 8.36
C PRO A 156 -7.75 2.05 8.34
N PRO A 157 -8.38 1.78 7.18
CA PRO A 157 -9.82 1.83 7.07
C PRO A 157 -10.48 0.81 8.00
N GLU A 158 -11.49 1.27 8.75
CA GLU A 158 -12.32 0.37 9.55
C GLU A 158 -13.10 -0.55 8.59
N PHE A 159 -12.68 -1.82 8.50
CA PHE A 159 -13.36 -2.89 7.73
C PHE A 159 -13.31 -2.75 6.19
N ALA A 160 -12.17 -2.42 5.60
CA ALA A 160 -12.02 -2.56 4.14
C ALA A 160 -11.87 -4.05 3.74
N PRO A 161 -12.54 -4.55 2.69
CA PRO A 161 -12.27 -5.88 2.16
C PRO A 161 -10.81 -6.07 1.76
N ALA A 162 -10.15 -5.00 1.31
CA ALA A 162 -8.73 -4.96 0.98
C ALA A 162 -7.82 -5.12 2.21
N SER A 163 -8.30 -4.80 3.42
CA SER A 163 -7.53 -4.97 4.64
C SER A 163 -7.67 -6.37 5.24
N ARG A 164 -8.32 -7.31 4.53
CA ARG A 164 -8.54 -8.68 4.99
C ARG A 164 -7.31 -9.54 4.71
N ALA A 165 -6.72 -10.10 5.75
CA ALA A 165 -5.63 -11.07 5.61
C ALA A 165 -6.08 -12.30 4.78
N THR A 166 -5.15 -12.87 4.03
CA THR A 166 -5.34 -14.11 3.26
C THR A 166 -5.37 -15.34 4.17
N GLU A 167 -4.78 -15.24 5.36
CA GLU A 167 -4.69 -16.32 6.35
C GLU A 167 -4.94 -15.85 7.79
N CYS A 168 -5.13 -16.81 8.69
CA CYS A 168 -5.31 -16.52 10.11
C CYS A 168 -3.99 -16.09 10.75
N GLU A 169 -3.91 -14.87 11.28
CA GLU A 169 -2.67 -14.27 11.81
C GLU A 169 -2.09 -14.95 13.08
N ILE A 170 -2.80 -15.91 13.68
CA ILE A 170 -2.29 -16.74 14.78
C ILE A 170 -1.85 -18.14 14.31
N CYS A 171 -2.53 -18.74 13.33
CA CYS A 171 -2.30 -20.15 12.99
C CYS A 171 -1.95 -20.40 11.53
N GLU A 172 -1.79 -19.34 10.74
CA GLU A 172 -1.26 -19.37 9.36
C GLU A 172 -2.02 -20.34 8.45
N ARG A 173 -3.35 -20.41 8.63
CA ARG A 173 -4.22 -21.22 7.77
C ARG A 173 -4.99 -20.33 6.83
N GLU A 174 -4.68 -20.45 5.54
CA GLU A 174 -5.31 -19.72 4.43
C GLU A 174 -6.73 -20.21 4.11
N HIS A 175 -7.01 -21.51 4.25
CA HIS A 175 -8.25 -22.13 3.77
C HIS A 175 -9.48 -21.93 4.70
N LEU A 176 -9.38 -21.10 5.74
CA LEU A 176 -10.42 -20.96 6.76
C LEU A 176 -11.14 -19.62 6.67
N PRO A 177 -12.46 -19.58 6.93
CA PRO A 177 -13.16 -18.32 7.12
C PRO A 177 -12.57 -17.54 8.30
N LEU A 178 -12.02 -16.37 7.98
CA LEU A 178 -11.55 -15.39 8.96
C LEU A 178 -12.67 -14.49 9.46
N THR A 179 -12.48 -14.03 10.68
CA THR A 179 -13.36 -13.12 11.42
C THR A 179 -12.54 -11.96 11.94
N TYR A 180 -13.19 -10.80 12.03
CA TYR A 180 -12.58 -9.57 12.50
C TYR A 180 -12.54 -9.56 14.04
N HIS A 181 -11.36 -9.31 14.61
CA HIS A 181 -11.12 -9.28 16.05
C HIS A 181 -10.45 -7.96 16.44
N HIS A 182 -11.00 -7.24 17.41
CA HIS A 182 -10.33 -6.05 17.97
C HIS A 182 -9.27 -6.48 18.98
N LEU A 183 -8.01 -6.11 18.73
CA LEU A 183 -6.89 -6.42 19.61
C LEU A 183 -7.01 -5.70 20.96
N ILE A 184 -7.52 -4.46 20.95
CA ILE A 184 -7.97 -3.75 22.15
C ILE A 184 -9.49 -3.87 22.22
N PRO A 185 -10.07 -4.65 23.17
CA PRO A 185 -11.51 -4.88 23.20
C PRO A 185 -12.31 -3.57 23.34
N ARG A 186 -13.31 -3.37 22.48
CA ARG A 186 -14.15 -2.16 22.47
C ARG A 186 -14.79 -1.84 23.82
N ALA A 187 -15.14 -2.89 24.58
CA ALA A 187 -15.73 -2.76 25.92
C ALA A 187 -14.82 -2.00 26.92
N VAL A 188 -13.50 -1.92 26.67
CA VAL A 188 -12.55 -1.24 27.55
C VAL A 188 -11.93 0.02 26.94
N HIS A 189 -12.29 0.43 25.71
CA HIS A 189 -11.75 1.62 25.04
C HIS A 189 -11.80 2.89 25.90
N ALA A 190 -12.96 3.19 26.51
CA ALA A 190 -13.10 4.36 27.39
C ALA A 190 -12.17 4.29 28.62
N LYS A 191 -11.91 3.09 29.14
CA LYS A 191 -10.98 2.87 30.26
C LYS A 191 -9.54 3.02 29.79
N VAL A 192 -9.18 2.44 28.65
CA VAL A 192 -7.84 2.51 28.03
C VAL A 192 -7.41 3.96 27.85
N VAL A 193 -8.25 4.80 27.23
CA VAL A 193 -7.96 6.23 27.04
C VAL A 193 -7.87 6.97 28.37
N LYS A 194 -8.83 6.75 29.28
CA LYS A 194 -8.84 7.41 30.60
C LYS A 194 -7.61 7.07 31.43
N ARG A 195 -7.07 5.87 31.29
CA ARG A 195 -5.88 5.39 32.01
C ARG A 195 -4.57 5.70 31.26
N GLY A 196 -4.64 6.18 30.02
CA GLY A 196 -3.47 6.47 29.20
C GLY A 196 -2.67 5.22 28.84
N TRP A 197 -3.33 4.07 28.67
CA TRP A 197 -2.64 2.84 28.27
C TRP A 197 -2.27 2.85 26.78
N HIS A 198 -3.17 3.33 25.94
CA HIS A 198 -2.98 3.46 24.50
C HIS A 198 -3.52 4.78 24.00
N ALA A 199 -2.95 5.28 22.90
CA ALA A 199 -3.48 6.44 22.22
C ALA A 199 -4.81 6.11 21.52
N SER A 200 -5.64 7.14 21.28
CA SER A 200 -6.97 6.94 20.70
C SER A 200 -6.93 6.29 19.30
N TRP A 201 -5.86 6.53 18.55
CA TRP A 201 -5.69 5.98 17.20
C TRP A 201 -5.35 4.47 17.20
N GLU A 202 -4.88 3.93 18.33
CA GLU A 202 -4.52 2.50 18.45
C GLU A 202 -5.72 1.59 18.75
N LEU A 203 -6.83 2.16 19.23
CA LEU A 203 -7.99 1.42 19.73
C LEU A 203 -8.66 0.54 18.67
N ASN A 204 -8.46 0.90 17.39
CA ASN A 204 -9.01 0.20 16.24
C ASN A 204 -8.01 -0.76 15.59
N LYS A 205 -6.86 -1.04 16.22
CA LYS A 205 -5.98 -2.13 15.80
C LYS A 205 -6.73 -3.47 15.89
N VAL A 206 -6.66 -4.24 14.83
CA VAL A 206 -7.47 -5.45 14.63
C VAL A 206 -6.64 -6.58 14.07
N ALA A 207 -7.22 -7.78 14.16
CA ALA A 207 -6.68 -9.00 13.61
C ALA A 207 -7.74 -9.80 12.86
N TRP A 208 -7.30 -10.56 11.86
CA TRP A 208 -8.07 -11.52 11.09
C TRP A 208 -7.78 -12.94 11.58
N LEU A 209 -8.74 -13.45 12.35
CA LEU A 209 -8.58 -14.74 13.02
C LEU A 209 -9.62 -15.74 12.53
N CYS A 210 -9.23 -16.99 12.34
CA CYS A 210 -10.20 -18.07 12.18
C CYS A 210 -11.03 -18.23 13.46
N ARG A 211 -12.24 -18.78 13.34
CA ARG A 211 -13.17 -18.95 14.48
C ARG A 211 -12.54 -19.61 15.71
N ALA A 212 -11.67 -20.60 15.52
CA ALA A 212 -11.01 -21.31 16.61
C ALA A 212 -10.04 -20.41 17.39
N CYS A 213 -9.19 -19.66 16.67
CA CYS A 213 -8.23 -18.73 17.26
C CYS A 213 -8.93 -17.54 17.91
N HIS A 214 -9.96 -16.97 17.26
CA HIS A 214 -10.78 -15.91 17.85
C HIS A 214 -11.40 -16.36 19.19
N SER A 215 -12.02 -17.55 19.21
CA SER A 215 -12.60 -18.10 20.45
C SER A 215 -11.55 -18.39 21.52
N PHE A 216 -10.30 -18.68 21.12
CA PHE A 216 -9.20 -18.90 22.04
C PHE A 216 -8.73 -17.60 22.67
N VAL A 217 -8.50 -16.53 21.90
CA VAL A 217 -8.07 -15.22 22.42
C VAL A 217 -9.05 -14.67 23.46
N HIS A 218 -10.37 -14.77 23.21
CA HIS A 218 -11.38 -14.33 24.20
C HIS A 218 -11.42 -15.17 25.50
N ARG A 219 -10.81 -16.36 25.52
CA ARG A 219 -10.70 -17.20 26.72
C ARG A 219 -9.33 -17.11 27.38
N LEU A 220 -8.36 -16.49 26.71
CA LEU A 220 -6.96 -16.44 27.10
C LEU A 220 -6.74 -15.54 28.32
N ALA A 221 -7.34 -14.36 28.28
CA ALA A 221 -7.15 -13.31 29.28
C ALA A 221 -8.41 -12.45 29.37
N THR A 222 -8.52 -11.68 30.45
CA THR A 222 -9.59 -10.69 30.60
C THR A 222 -9.46 -9.58 29.56
N ASN A 223 -10.56 -8.86 29.26
CA ASN A 223 -10.51 -7.73 28.33
C ASN A 223 -9.49 -6.65 28.75
N GLU A 224 -9.26 -6.51 30.06
CA GLU A 224 -8.31 -5.53 30.60
C GLU A 224 -6.86 -5.98 30.39
N GLU A 225 -6.57 -7.25 30.65
CA GLU A 225 -5.24 -7.84 30.37
C GLU A 225 -4.93 -7.84 28.87
N LEU A 226 -5.90 -8.21 28.01
CA LEU A 226 -5.74 -8.12 26.55
C LEU A 226 -5.38 -6.71 26.13
N ALA A 227 -6.14 -5.72 26.60
CA ALA A 227 -5.89 -4.32 26.27
C ALA A 227 -4.54 -3.82 26.80
N LYS A 228 -4.07 -4.28 27.96
CA LYS A 228 -2.86 -3.72 28.59
C LYS A 228 -1.58 -4.41 28.16
N GLU A 229 -1.62 -5.73 27.99
CA GLU A 229 -0.43 -6.57 27.84
C GLU A 229 -0.38 -7.31 26.51
N TRP A 230 -1.52 -7.51 25.83
CA TRP A 230 -1.63 -8.39 24.65
C TRP A 230 -2.42 -7.74 23.51
N TYR A 231 -2.10 -6.48 23.20
CA TYR A 231 -2.84 -5.59 22.30
C TYR A 231 -2.33 -5.60 20.84
N SER A 232 -1.48 -6.56 20.48
CA SER A 232 -1.01 -6.81 19.12
C SER A 232 -0.86 -8.31 18.84
N ILE A 233 -0.78 -8.69 17.56
CA ILE A 233 -0.55 -10.09 17.18
C ILE A 233 0.83 -10.54 17.64
N GLU A 234 1.84 -9.70 17.49
CA GLU A 234 3.22 -9.96 17.89
C GLU A 234 3.27 -10.28 19.39
N LEU A 235 2.66 -9.43 20.22
CA LEU A 235 2.57 -9.66 21.67
C LEU A 235 1.81 -10.96 22.00
N LEU A 236 0.68 -11.23 21.31
CA LEU A 236 -0.03 -12.50 21.50
C LEU A 236 0.86 -13.70 21.17
N LEU A 237 1.63 -13.63 20.07
CA LEU A 237 2.53 -14.69 19.63
C LEU A 237 3.77 -14.85 20.52
N GLU A 238 4.12 -13.87 21.35
CA GLU A 238 5.17 -14.02 22.36
C GLU A 238 4.74 -14.92 23.54
N ARG A 239 3.45 -15.19 23.71
CA ARG A 239 2.96 -16.04 24.80
C ARG A 239 3.13 -17.53 24.52
N ASP A 240 3.71 -18.24 25.47
CA ASP A 240 3.87 -19.70 25.44
C ASP A 240 2.56 -20.47 25.14
N ASP A 241 1.45 -20.05 25.73
CA ASP A 241 0.16 -20.74 25.55
C ASP A 241 -0.45 -20.48 24.17
N VAL A 242 -0.30 -19.27 23.63
CA VAL A 242 -0.69 -18.93 22.26
C VAL A 242 0.17 -19.68 21.24
N GLN A 243 1.49 -19.75 21.43
CA GLN A 243 2.38 -20.51 20.56
C GLN A 243 2.01 -22.01 20.51
N LYS A 244 1.80 -22.62 21.70
CA LYS A 244 1.36 -24.02 21.79
C LYS A 244 0.01 -24.23 21.11
N TRP A 245 -0.92 -23.28 21.28
CA TRP A 245 -2.22 -23.32 20.61
C TRP A 245 -2.07 -23.22 19.09
N ALA A 246 -1.30 -22.24 18.59
CA ALA A 246 -1.05 -22.02 17.17
C ALA A 246 -0.48 -23.27 16.49
N LEU A 247 0.58 -23.85 17.06
CA LEU A 247 1.24 -25.06 16.56
C LEU A 247 0.33 -26.29 16.55
N TRP A 248 -0.55 -26.41 17.55
CA TRP A 248 -1.50 -27.51 17.61
C TRP A 248 -2.64 -27.28 16.62
N VAL A 249 -3.29 -26.11 16.64
CA VAL A 249 -4.50 -25.82 15.88
C VAL A 249 -4.24 -25.76 14.38
N SER A 250 -3.04 -25.35 13.94
CA SER A 250 -2.64 -25.36 12.52
C SER A 250 -2.67 -26.76 11.92
N LYS A 251 -2.44 -27.80 12.73
CA LYS A 251 -2.45 -29.22 12.31
C LYS A 251 -3.82 -29.87 12.43
N VAL A 252 -4.78 -29.24 13.12
CA VAL A 252 -6.13 -29.81 13.31
C VAL A 252 -6.92 -29.71 12.02
N ARG A 253 -7.31 -30.88 11.50
CA ARG A 253 -8.29 -31.00 10.40
C ARG A 253 -9.68 -31.23 10.97
N TRP A 254 -10.51 -30.20 10.92
CA TRP A 254 -11.92 -30.33 11.26
C TRP A 254 -12.63 -31.10 10.15
N LYS A 255 -13.22 -32.26 10.46
CA LYS A 255 -14.17 -32.88 9.53
C LYS A 255 -15.40 -31.98 9.48
N ALA A 256 -15.74 -31.48 8.28
CA ALA A 256 -17.04 -30.87 8.04
C ALA A 256 -18.11 -31.90 8.47
N LYS A 257 -18.99 -31.47 9.37
CA LYS A 257 -20.16 -32.24 9.78
C LYS A 257 -21.33 -31.90 8.88
#